data_AF-A0A2N1ANK1-F1
#
_entry.id   AF-A0A2N1ANK1-F1
#
_cell.length_a   1.000
_cell.length_b   1.000
_cell.length_c   1.000
_cell.angle_alpha   90.00
_cell.angle_beta   90.00
_cell.angle_gamma   90.00
#
_symmetry.space_group_name_H-M   'P 1'
#
loop_
_entity.id
_entity.type
_entity.pdbx_description
1 polymer ?
#
loop_
_entity_poly.entity_id
_entity_poly.type
_entity_poly.pdbx_seq_one_letter_code
_entity_poly.pdbx_strand_id
1 'polypeptide(L)'
;MLVQGQPKRFNINIEQATTLKVVSEHFPGFTSTGNRISAVLYNEAGQQVAEASSPRGHFELIRQLQPGNYQLEVSGSSLGGNNQSDSNRYELHVAY
;
A
#
# COMPACT_ATOMS: atom_id res chain seq x y z
N MET A 1 2.01 5.23 11.89
CA MET A 1 2.19 6.52 11.19
C MET A 1 3.08 6.29 9.98
N LEU A 2 2.58 6.57 8.77
CA LEU A 2 3.37 6.64 7.54
C LEU A 2 3.80 8.09 7.37
N VAL A 3 5.09 8.39 7.56
CA VAL A 3 5.67 9.71 7.35
C VAL A 3 6.10 9.84 5.88
N GLN A 4 5.86 11.01 5.29
CA GLN A 4 6.02 11.29 3.85
C GLN A 4 7.34 10.77 3.25
N GLY A 5 7.24 10.10 2.10
CA GLY A 5 8.37 9.74 1.25
C GLY A 5 9.08 8.42 1.57
N GLN A 6 8.74 7.75 2.68
CA GLN A 6 9.35 6.46 3.02
C GLN A 6 8.43 5.32 2.62
N PRO A 7 8.82 4.47 1.64
CA PRO A 7 8.11 3.22 1.37
C PRO A 7 8.05 2.41 2.66
N LYS A 8 6.84 2.06 3.10
CA LYS A 8 6.68 1.18 4.26
C LYS A 8 6.61 -0.25 3.77
N ARG A 9 7.54 -1.05 4.25
CA ARG A 9 7.61 -2.47 3.98
C ARG A 9 6.95 -3.23 5.11
N PHE A 10 6.08 -4.16 4.75
CA PHE A 10 5.46 -5.11 5.65
C PHE A 10 5.87 -6.51 5.22
N ASN A 11 6.45 -7.27 6.15
CA ASN A 11 6.74 -8.67 5.92
C ASN A 11 5.47 -9.47 6.17
N ILE A 12 5.06 -10.24 5.18
CA ILE A 12 3.89 -11.11 5.22
C ILE A 12 4.41 -12.54 5.10
N ASN A 13 4.19 -13.35 6.13
CA ASN A 13 4.47 -14.77 6.07
C ASN A 13 3.15 -15.49 5.78
N ILE A 14 3.12 -16.22 4.66
CA ILE A 14 1.97 -17.02 4.25
C ILE A 14 2.31 -18.47 4.58
N GLU A 15 1.62 -19.08 5.53
CA GLU A 15 1.83 -20.48 5.90
C GLU A 15 1.05 -21.43 4.98
N GLN A 16 -0.11 -20.99 4.52
CA GLN A 16 -1.02 -21.75 3.66
C GLN A 16 -1.52 -20.87 2.50
N ALA A 17 -1.77 -21.47 1.34
CA ALA A 17 -2.23 -20.72 0.17
C ALA A 17 -3.50 -19.92 0.52
N THR A 18 -3.39 -18.59 0.46
CA THR A 18 -4.46 -17.68 0.87
C THR A 18 -4.59 -16.54 -0.13
N THR A 19 -5.69 -15.81 -0.05
CA THR A 19 -5.93 -14.64 -0.89
C THR A 19 -5.58 -13.40 -0.09
N LEU A 20 -4.46 -12.76 -0.43
CA LEU A 20 -4.12 -11.46 0.09
C LEU A 20 -5.06 -10.42 -0.51
N LYS A 21 -5.79 -9.73 0.36
CA LYS A 21 -6.58 -8.55 0.02
C LYS A 21 -5.97 -7.34 0.71
N VAL A 22 -5.48 -6.39 -0.08
CA VAL A 22 -5.02 -5.08 0.38
C VAL A 22 -5.96 -4.02 -0.15
N VAL A 23 -6.61 -3.29 0.75
CA VAL A 23 -7.47 -2.17 0.42
C VAL A 23 -6.87 -0.92 1.04
N SER A 24 -6.75 0.15 0.26
CA SER A 24 -6.48 1.47 0.81
C SER A 24 -7.75 2.28 0.87
N GLU A 25 -8.11 2.76 2.05
CA GLU A 25 -9.19 3.71 2.23
C GLU A 25 -8.61 5.08 2.57
N HIS A 26 -9.17 6.11 1.94
CA HIS A 26 -8.87 7.51 2.24
C HIS A 26 -10.03 8.06 3.05
N PHE A 27 -9.73 8.58 4.24
CA PHE A 27 -10.74 9.22 5.08
C PHE A 27 -11.40 10.40 4.33
N PRO A 28 -12.74 10.43 4.19
CA PRO A 28 -13.44 11.52 3.52
C PRO A 28 -13.35 12.77 4.40
N GLY A 29 -12.50 13.72 3.98
CA GLY A 29 -12.29 14.99 4.69
C GLY A 29 -11.23 15.88 4.06
N PHE A 30 -10.31 15.30 3.29
CA PHE A 30 -9.26 16.03 2.60
C PHE A 30 -9.40 15.84 1.08
N THR A 31 -9.81 16.90 0.39
CA THR A 31 -9.84 16.95 -1.08
C THR A 31 -8.42 17.10 -1.60
N SER A 32 -7.60 16.06 -1.49
CA SER A 32 -6.25 16.07 -2.05
C SER A 32 -6.28 15.60 -3.50
N THR A 33 -6.55 16.55 -4.38
CA THR A 33 -6.30 16.45 -5.81
C THR A 33 -4.79 16.24 -6.02
N GLY A 34 -4.35 15.01 -6.29
CA GLY A 34 -2.93 14.69 -6.56
C GLY A 34 -2.24 13.74 -5.58
N ASN A 35 -3.00 13.01 -4.79
CA ASN A 35 -2.49 11.95 -3.91
C ASN A 35 -2.41 10.62 -4.66
N ARG A 36 -1.19 10.20 -5.02
CA ARG A 36 -0.95 8.89 -5.62
C ARG A 36 -0.47 7.93 -4.54
N ILE A 37 -1.15 6.79 -4.44
CA ILE A 37 -0.70 5.67 -3.62
C ILE A 37 -0.37 4.48 -4.52
N SER A 38 0.70 3.78 -4.19
CA SER A 38 1.15 2.57 -4.86
C SER A 38 1.52 1.53 -3.82
N ALA A 39 1.14 0.28 -4.07
CA ALA A 39 1.52 -0.88 -3.30
C ALA A 39 2.14 -1.91 -4.25
N VAL A 40 3.31 -2.43 -3.88
CA VAL A 40 4.04 -3.45 -4.63
C VAL A 40 4.28 -4.63 -3.71
N LEU A 41 3.89 -5.82 -4.15
CA LEU A 41 4.11 -7.05 -3.44
C LEU A 41 5.29 -7.79 -4.07
N TYR A 42 6.30 -8.03 -3.24
CA TYR A 42 7.48 -8.81 -3.58
C TYR A 42 7.39 -10.20 -2.95
N ASN A 43 7.85 -11.21 -3.65
CA ASN A 43 8.08 -12.54 -3.08
C ASN A 43 9.45 -12.61 -2.37
N GLU A 44 9.74 -13.77 -1.79
CA GLU A 44 11.02 -14.04 -1.12
C GLU A 44 12.25 -13.84 -2.03
N ALA A 45 12.09 -14.09 -3.33
CA ALA A 45 13.13 -13.86 -4.33
C ALA A 45 13.31 -12.36 -4.68
N GLY A 46 12.54 -11.46 -4.06
CA GLY A 46 12.54 -10.02 -4.37
C GLY A 46 11.87 -9.69 -5.70
N GLN A 47 11.15 -10.63 -6.31
CA GLN A 47 10.41 -10.41 -7.54
C GLN A 47 9.02 -9.84 -7.23
N GLN A 48 8.64 -8.81 -7.97
CA GLN A 48 7.29 -8.25 -7.94
C GLN A 48 6.29 -9.28 -8.46
N VAL A 49 5.41 -9.75 -7.57
CA VAL A 49 4.33 -10.71 -7.88
C VAL A 49 2.98 -10.04 -8.03
N ALA A 50 2.82 -8.83 -7.49
CA ALA A 50 1.63 -7.99 -7.68
C ALA A 50 1.97 -6.51 -7.48
N GLU A 51 1.20 -5.64 -8.11
CA GLU A 51 1.24 -4.19 -7.89
C GLU A 51 -0.18 -3.64 -8.01
N ALA A 52 -0.51 -2.66 -7.17
CA ALA A 52 -1.68 -1.82 -7.32
C ALA A 52 -1.27 -0.37 -7.12
N SER A 53 -1.76 0.52 -7.97
CA SER A 53 -1.60 1.95 -7.75
C SER A 53 -2.90 2.67 -8.07
N SER A 54 -3.14 3.77 -7.36
CA SER A 54 -4.31 4.60 -7.57
C SER A 54 -3.94 6.07 -7.58
N PRO A 55 -4.32 6.80 -8.66
CA PRO A 55 -4.17 8.24 -8.71
C PRO A 55 -5.23 8.98 -7.89
N ARG A 56 -6.24 8.28 -7.36
CA ARG A 56 -7.36 8.85 -6.60
C ARG A 56 -7.31 8.53 -5.10
N GLY A 57 -6.25 7.87 -4.63
CA GLY A 57 -6.08 7.50 -3.23
C GLY A 57 -6.88 6.27 -2.74
N HIS A 58 -7.51 5.52 -3.64
CA HIS A 58 -8.16 4.23 -3.31
C HIS A 58 -7.67 3.13 -4.26
N PHE A 59 -7.13 2.03 -3.74
CA PHE A 59 -6.84 0.84 -4.53
C PHE A 59 -7.31 -0.41 -3.80
N GLU A 60 -7.63 -1.43 -4.59
CA GLU A 60 -7.87 -2.78 -4.11
C GLU A 60 -6.91 -3.71 -4.85
N LEU A 61 -6.12 -4.46 -4.09
CA LEU A 61 -5.21 -5.49 -4.59
C LEU A 61 -5.66 -6.83 -4.03
N ILE A 62 -6.12 -7.72 -4.90
CA ILE A 62 -6.50 -9.08 -4.55
C ILE A 62 -5.56 -10.04 -5.29
N ARG A 63 -4.84 -10.87 -4.54
CA ARG A 63 -3.91 -11.84 -5.12
C ARG A 63 -3.88 -13.13 -4.32
N GLN A 64 -3.96 -14.26 -5.02
CA GLN A 64 -3.68 -15.56 -4.42
C GLN A 64 -2.17 -15.70 -4.21
N LEU A 65 -1.78 -15.88 -2.95
CA LEU A 65 -0.41 -16.12 -2.54
C LEU A 65 -0.26 -17.59 -2.16
N GLN A 66 0.91 -18.13 -2.50
CA GLN A 66 1.30 -19.47 -2.08
C GLN A 66 2.00 -19.38 -0.72
N PRO A 67 2.17 -20.50 0.00
CA PRO A 67 3.00 -20.52 1.19
C PRO A 67 4.40 -19.98 0.92
N GLY A 68 4.86 -19.02 1.71
CA GLY A 68 6.15 -18.36 1.53
C GLY A 68 6.24 -17.00 2.19
N ASN A 69 7.42 -16.39 2.10
CA ASN A 69 7.65 -15.04 2.60
C ASN A 69 7.39 -14.01 1.49
N TYR A 70 6.68 -12.95 1.85
CA TYR A 70 6.38 -11.84 0.98
C TYR A 70 6.71 -10.51 1.67
N GLN A 71 7.01 -9.49 0.87
CA GLN A 71 7.18 -8.13 1.34
C GLN A 71 6.21 -7.22 0.57
N LEU A 72 5.28 -6.63 1.30
CA LEU A 72 4.39 -5.61 0.76
C LEU A 72 5.02 -4.24 1.01
N GLU A 73 5.43 -3.57 -0.05
CA GLU A 73 5.91 -2.20 -0.02
C GLU A 73 4.76 -1.25 -0.38
N VAL A 74 4.45 -0.29 0.49
CA VAL A 74 3.43 0.72 0.22
C VAL A 74 4.04 2.11 0.27
N SER A 75 3.79 2.88 -0.79
CA SER A 75 4.34 4.21 -1.03
C SER A 75 3.22 5.18 -1.38
N GLY A 76 3.12 6.29 -0.63
CA GLY A 76 2.20 7.38 -0.93
C GLY A 76 2.97 8.66 -1.27
N SER A 77 2.69 9.25 -2.42
CA SER A 77 3.23 10.55 -2.84
C SER A 77 2.10 11.56 -3.03
N SER A 78 2.15 12.65 -2.29
CA SER A 78 1.30 13.84 -2.49
C SER A 78 2.05 14.84 -3.36
N LEU A 79 1.54 15.14 -4.56
CA LEU A 79 2.10 16.17 -5.46
C LEU A 79 1.80 17.62 -5.02
N GLY A 80 1.21 17.82 -3.83
CA GLY A 80 0.87 19.14 -3.27
C GLY A 80 1.99 19.66 -2.36
N GLY A 81 2.47 20.86 -2.65
CA GLY A 81 3.69 21.45 -2.10
C GLY A 81 3.72 21.68 -0.58
N ASN A 82 4.95 21.76 -0.07
CA ASN A 82 5.39 22.42 1.16
C ASN A 82 4.28 22.68 2.20
N ASN A 83 3.95 21.69 3.03
CA ASN A 83 3.49 21.99 4.38
C ASN A 83 3.65 20.78 5.31
N GLN A 84 4.45 21.02 6.35
CA GLN A 84 4.96 20.10 7.36
C GLN A 84 3.91 19.63 8.39
N SER A 85 2.61 19.58 8.07
CA SER A 85 1.59 19.24 9.09
C SER A 85 0.29 18.60 8.63
N ASP A 86 0.13 18.28 7.35
CA ASP A 86 -1.08 17.60 6.90
C ASP A 86 -0.80 16.09 6.80
N SER A 87 -1.06 15.39 7.91
CA SER A 87 -0.97 13.93 7.97
C SER A 87 -1.99 13.34 6.99
N ASN A 88 -1.54 13.10 5.77
CA ASN A 88 -2.25 12.35 4.76
C ASN A 88 -2.35 10.89 5.25
N ARG A 89 -3.39 10.61 6.05
CA ARG A 89 -3.60 9.33 6.70
C ARG A 89 -4.28 8.40 5.71
N TYR A 90 -3.47 7.54 5.10
CA TYR A 90 -3.98 6.36 4.40
C TYR A 90 -4.12 5.23 5.40
N GLU A 91 -5.31 4.64 5.47
CA GLU A 91 -5.52 3.38 6.16
C GLU A 91 -5.36 2.25 5.17
N LEU A 92 -4.51 1.29 5.56
CA LEU A 92 -4.26 0.09 4.78
C LEU A 92 -4.88 -1.07 5.53
N HIS A 93 -5.92 -1.63 4.94
CA HIS A 93 -6.55 -2.85 5.40
C HIS A 93 -5.92 -4.01 4.66
N VAL A 94 -5.17 -4.83 5.39
CA VAL A 94 -4.51 -6.03 4.87
C VAL A 94 -5.18 -7.23 5.51
N ALA A 95 -5.73 -8.14 4.70
CA ALA A 95 -6.35 -9.39 5.14
C ALA A 95 -5.75 -10.56 4.34
N TYR A 96 -5.37 -11.64 5.04
CA TYR A 96 -4.84 -12.88 4.49
C TYR A 96 -5.07 -14.06 5.44
#